data_AF-A0A1F4XSH2-F1
#
_entry.id   AF-A0A1F4XSH2-F1
#
_cell.length_a   1.000
_cell.length_b   1.000
_cell.length_c   1.000
_cell.angle_alpha   90.00
_cell.angle_beta   90.00
_cell.angle_gamma   90.00
#
_symmetry.space_group_name_H-M   'P 1'
#
loop_
_entity.id
_entity.type
_entity.pdbx_description
1 polymer ?
#
loop_
_entity_poly.entity_id
_entity_poly.type
_entity_poly.pdbx_seq_one_letter_code
_entity_poly.pdbx_strand_id
1 'polypeptide(L)' 'MAKKHTLNQHSADDLRKLVEEKREELRHLRFAVAGSKNRNVKEAATLRKQIARVLTELNLRLNLNTRAPKV' A
#
# COMPACT_ATOMS: atom_id res chain seq x y z
N MET A 1 -14.30 -7.15 10.11
CA MET A 1 -14.12 -7.54 8.69
C MET A 1 -13.75 -6.30 7.88
N ALA A 2 -12.47 -6.04 7.62
CA ALA A 2 -12.05 -4.80 6.92
C ALA A 2 -12.37 -4.90 5.43
N LYS A 3 -13.07 -3.89 4.89
CA LYS A 3 -13.41 -3.71 3.47
C LYS A 3 -12.17 -4.02 2.60
N LYS A 4 -12.32 -4.96 1.67
CA LYS A 4 -11.31 -5.22 0.65
C LYS A 4 -11.28 -4.00 -0.28
N HIS A 5 -10.19 -3.23 -0.29
CA HIS A 5 -9.97 -2.29 -1.38
C HIS A 5 -9.97 -3.12 -2.67
N THR A 6 -10.85 -2.79 -3.59
CA THR A 6 -10.96 -3.41 -4.92
C THR A 6 -9.78 -2.96 -5.78
N LEU A 7 -8.59 -3.47 -5.47
CA LEU A 7 -7.33 -3.16 -6.19
C LEU A 7 -7.34 -3.64 -7.66
N ASN A 8 -8.29 -4.51 -8.02
CA ASN A 8 -8.45 -5.07 -9.37
C ASN A 8 -8.92 -4.05 -10.41
N GLN A 9 -9.51 -2.92 -10.02
CA GLN A 9 -10.06 -1.92 -10.96
C GLN A 9 -9.11 -0.76 -11.25
N HIS A 10 -7.99 -0.65 -10.54
CA HIS A 10 -7.07 0.47 -10.70
C HIS A 10 -5.95 0.15 -11.70
N SER A 11 -5.60 1.15 -12.52
CA SER A 11 -4.46 1.06 -13.43
C SER A 11 -3.16 0.94 -12.63
N ALA A 12 -2.10 0.44 -13.27
CA ALA A 12 -0.79 0.34 -12.62
C ALA A 12 -0.29 1.71 -12.10
N ASP A 13 -0.62 2.80 -12.80
CA ASP A 13 -0.25 4.16 -12.41
C ASP A 13 -1.04 4.65 -11.20
N ASP A 14 -2.33 4.33 -11.13
CA ASP A 14 -3.18 4.66 -9.98
C ASP A 14 -2.70 3.93 -8.72
N LEU A 15 -2.30 2.66 -8.86
CA LEU A 15 -1.72 1.89 -7.75
C LEU A 15 -0.39 2.49 -7.27
N ARG A 16 0.43 3.06 -8.17
CA ARG A 16 1.67 3.75 -7.79
C ARG A 16 1.38 5.04 -7.01
N LYS A 17 0.46 5.87 -7.50
CA LYS A 17 0.01 7.08 -6.81
C LYS A 17 -0.54 6.78 -5.42
N LEU A 18 -1.39 5.74 -5.33
CA LEU A 18 -1.96 5.31 -4.06
C LEU A 18 -0.89 4.84 -3.06
N VAL A 19 0.20 4.22 -3.53
CA VAL A 19 1.35 3.87 -2.67
C VAL A 19 2.07 5.12 -2.17
N GLU A 20 2.27 6.13 -3.01
CA GLU A 20 2.90 7.39 -2.62
C GLU A 20 2.09 8.13 -1.55
N GLU A 21 0.80 8.32 -1.79
CA GLU A 21 -0.13 8.93 -0.84
C GLU A 21 -0.12 8.20 0.52
N LYS A 22 -0.21 6.87 0.51
CA LYS A 22 -0.20 6.06 1.75
C LYS A 22 1.14 6.12 2.49
N ARG A 23 2.25 6.31 1.77
CA ARG A 23 3.58 6.50 2.39
C ARG A 23 3.70 7.87 3.03
N GLU A 24 3.14 8.90 2.40
CA GLU A 24 3.07 10.25 2.97
C GLU A 24 2.20 10.29 4.22
N GLU A 25 1.00 9.70 4.19
CA GLU A 25 0.14 9.53 5.38
C GLU A 25 0.90 8.84 6.53
N LEU A 26 1.64 7.77 6.22
CA LEU A 26 2.46 7.06 7.21
C LEU A 26 3.60 7.92 7.76
N ARG A 27 4.21 8.77 6.93
CA ARG A 27 5.23 9.73 7.36
C ARG A 27 4.63 10.78 8.29
N HIS A 28 3.49 11.37 7.93
CA HIS A 28 2.78 12.34 8.77
C HIS A 28 2.40 11.73 10.13
N LEU A 29 1.88 10.50 10.16
CA LEU A 29 1.57 9.80 11.40
C LEU A 29 2.81 9.55 12.26
N ARG A 30 3.96 9.20 11.65
CA ARG A 30 5.21 9.01 12.41
C ARG A 30 5.67 10.32 13.08
N PHE A 31 5.55 11.45 12.39
CA PHE A 31 5.87 12.76 12.97
C PHE A 31 4.85 13.20 14.00
N ALA A 32 3.55 13.00 13.75
CA ALA A 32 2.48 13.34 14.68
C ALA A 32 2.55 12.53 16.00
N VAL A 33 3.03 11.29 15.93
CA VAL A 33 3.23 10.44 17.13
C VAL A 33 4.44 10.88 17.95
N ALA A 34 5.45 11.54 17.35
CA ALA A 34 6.66 11.95 18.06
C ALA A 34 6.44 13.06 19.10
N GLY A 35 5.27 13.72 19.11
CA GLY A 35 4.96 14.81 20.04
C GLY A 35 3.54 14.84 20.61
N SER A 36 2.66 13.89 20.28
CA SER A 36 1.26 13.90 20.75
C SER A 36 0.90 12.74 21.67
N LYS A 37 -0.04 12.98 22.60
CA LYS A 37 -0.65 11.95 23.46
C LYS A 37 -1.50 10.93 22.67
N ASN A 38 -1.91 11.29 21.45
CA ASN A 38 -2.77 10.47 20.60
C ASN A 38 -1.94 9.48 19.77
N ARG A 39 -1.59 8.36 20.41
CA ARG A 39 -0.79 7.29 19.82
C ARG A 39 -1.68 6.36 19.00
N ASN A 40 -2.11 6.78 17.81
CA ASN A 40 -2.95 5.96 16.92
C ASN A 40 -2.15 4.85 16.21
N VAL A 41 -1.53 3.96 16.99
CA VAL A 41 -0.60 2.91 16.52
C VAL A 41 -1.28 1.92 15.57
N LYS A 42 -2.59 1.69 15.75
CA LYS A 42 -3.38 0.81 14.89
C LYS A 42 -3.44 1.33 13.45
N GLU A 43 -3.54 2.64 13.27
CA GLU A 43 -3.62 3.30 11.98
C GLU A 43 -2.31 3.14 11.18
N ALA A 44 -1.16 3.30 11.84
CA ALA A 44 0.14 3.03 11.25
C ALA A 44 0.31 1.55 10.85
N ALA A 45 -0.27 0.61 11.62
CA ALA A 45 -0.27 -0.80 11.26
C ALA A 45 -1.19 -1.11 10.06
N THR A 46 -2.35 -0.46 9.95
CA THR A 46 -3.25 -0.63 8.81
C THR A 46 -2.66 -0.06 7.53
N LEU A 47 -2.02 1.11 7.58
CA LEU A 47 -1.37 1.73 6.42
C LEU A 47 -0.24 0.88 5.86
N ARG A 48 0.62 0.32 6.73
CA ARG A 48 1.65 -0.64 6.31
C ARG A 48 1.08 -1.84 5.56
N LYS A 49 -0.02 -2.40 6.07
CA LYS A 49 -0.70 -3.53 5.43
C LYS A 49 -1.32 -3.15 4.08
N GLN A 50 -1.85 -1.93 3.95
CA GLN A 50 -2.39 -1.44 2.69
C GLN A 50 -1.29 -1.25 1.64
N ILE A 51 -0.19 -0.58 2.00
CA ILE A 51 0.99 -0.42 1.12
C ILE A 51 1.50 -1.78 0.64
N ALA A 52 1.66 -2.73 1.56
CA ALA A 52 2.12 -4.08 1.22
C ALA A 52 1.19 -4.78 0.22
N ARG A 53 -0.13 -4.70 0.41
CA ARG A 53 -1.10 -5.30 -0.52
C ARG A 53 -1.02 -4.70 -1.92
N VAL A 54 -0.89 -3.38 -2.03
CA VAL A 54 -0.78 -2.69 -3.33
C VAL A 54 0.52 -3.06 -4.04
N LEU A 55 1.64 -3.10 -3.31
CA LEU A 55 2.93 -3.52 -3.87
C LEU A 55 2.90 -5.00 -4.30
N THR A 56 2.27 -5.89 -3.54
CA THR A 56 2.09 -7.29 -3.93
C THR A 56 1.29 -7.42 -5.21
N GLU A 57 0.20 -6.66 -5.36
CA GLU A 57 -0.61 -6.64 -6.58
C GLU A 57 0.20 -6.16 -7.78
N LEU A 58 0.94 -5.04 -7.64
CA LEU A 58 1.84 -4.54 -8.68
C LEU A 58 2.90 -5.59 -9.08
N ASN A 59 3.50 -6.24 -8.09
CA ASN A 59 4.52 -7.25 -8.32
C ASN A 59 3.92 -8.53 -8.93
N LEU A 60 2.69 -8.90 -8.59
CA LEU A 60 1.97 -10.01 -9.20
C LEU A 60 1.71 -9.72 -10.69
N ARG A 61 1.24 -8.52 -11.03
CA ARG A 61 1.04 -8.09 -12.43
C ARG A 61 2.34 -8.12 -13.24
N LEU A 62 3.45 -7.68 -12.63
CA LEU A 62 4.77 -7.75 -13.26
C LEU A 62 5.26 -9.19 -13.43
N ASN A 63 5.09 -10.05 -12.42
CA ASN A 63 5.59 -11.43 -12.43
C ASN A 63 4.74 -12.39 -13.27
N LEU A 64 3.45 -12.11 -13.49
CA LEU A 64 2.64 -12.86 -14.46
C LEU A 64 3.23 -12.73 -15.87
N ASN A 65 3.84 -11.58 -16.19
CA ASN A 65 4.46 -11.33 -17.49
C ASN A 65 5.84 -12.02 -17.65
N THR A 66 6.56 -12.28 -16.55
CA THR A 66 7.92 -12.87 -16.57
C THR A 66 7.94 -14.40 -16.47
N ARG A 67 6.80 -15.04 -16.23
CA ARG A 67 6.67 -16.52 -16.12
C ARG A 67 6.36 -17.23 -17.44
N ALA A 68 6.26 -16.51 -18.56
CA ALA A 68 6.17 -17.16 -19.86
C ALA A 68 7.50 -17.89 -20.14
N PRO A 69 7.51 -19.23 -20.34
CA PRO A 69 8.72 -19.92 -20.76
C PRO A 69 9.13 -19.34 -22.12
N LYS A 70 10.30 -18.71 -22.19
CA LYS A 70 10.98 -18.52 -23.47
C LYS A 70 11.36 -19.91 -23.95
N VAL A 71 10.80 -20.26 -25.11
CA VAL A 71 10.96 -21.50 -25.89
C VAL A 71 12.38 -22.05 -25.79
#